data_AF-A0A917R884-F1
#
_entry.id   AF-A0A917R884-F1
#
_cell.length_a   1.000
_cell.length_b   1.000
_cell.length_c   1.000
_cell.angle_alpha   90.00
_cell.angle_beta   90.00
_cell.angle_gamma   90.00
#
_symmetry.space_group_name_H-M   'P 1'
#
loop_
_entity.id
_entity.type
_entity.pdbx_description
1 polymer ?
#
loop_
_entity_poly.entity_id
_entity_poly.type
_entity_poly.pdbx_seq_one_letter_code
_entity_poly.pdbx_strand_id
1 'polypeptide(L)'
;MDAITIREATGGTISEVRDERAKLLRLHESLTGLGVDAELREQMPALLVHRPDVGLPLWVFVGYGGAYYSWQSAEKRHPVCDVPGAALALADYITGRTF
;
A
#
# COMPACT_ATOMS: atom_id res chain seq x y z
N MET A 1 -18.23 -4.66 26.78
CA MET A 1 -17.02 -4.99 26.00
C MET A 1 -17.04 -4.02 24.84
N ASP A 2 -16.41 -2.88 25.03
CA ASP A 2 -16.72 -1.65 24.32
C ASP A 2 -15.63 -1.32 23.29
N ALA A 3 -16.04 -0.80 22.13
CA ALA A 3 -15.20 -0.54 20.96
C ALA A 3 -14.00 0.41 21.21
N ILE A 4 -13.87 0.94 22.41
CA ILE A 4 -12.80 1.85 22.84
C ILE A 4 -11.50 1.06 23.12
N THR A 5 -11.59 -0.23 23.47
CA THR A 5 -10.40 -1.02 23.85
C THR A 5 -9.54 -1.49 22.65
N ILE A 6 -9.99 -1.31 21.40
CA ILE A 6 -9.19 -1.67 20.20
C ILE A 6 -8.40 -0.46 19.64
N ARG A 7 -8.59 0.75 20.16
CA ARG A 7 -7.94 1.98 19.65
C ARG A 7 -6.44 2.09 19.98
N GLU A 8 -5.88 1.20 20.80
CA GLU A 8 -4.51 1.33 21.32
C GLU A 8 -3.46 0.46 20.60
N ALA A 9 -3.84 -0.38 19.62
CA ALA A 9 -2.89 -1.32 19.01
C ALA A 9 -2.26 -0.86 17.68
N THR A 10 -2.72 0.22 17.04
CA THR A 10 -2.17 0.72 15.74
C THR A 10 -2.18 2.25 15.68
N GLY A 11 -1.43 2.89 16.60
CA GLY A 11 -1.53 4.32 16.92
C GLY A 11 -0.99 5.28 15.85
N GLY A 12 -1.80 5.58 14.82
CA GLY A 12 -1.67 6.78 14.00
C GLY A 12 -2.71 7.83 14.40
N THR A 13 -2.34 9.11 14.43
CA THR A 13 -3.30 10.21 14.55
C THR A 13 -4.24 10.23 13.35
N ILE A 14 -5.43 10.83 13.50
CA ILE A 14 -6.40 11.01 12.40
C ILE A 14 -5.75 11.75 11.21
N SER A 15 -4.79 12.64 11.47
CA SER A 15 -4.03 13.33 10.42
C SER A 15 -3.11 12.39 9.66
N GLU A 16 -2.38 11.52 10.37
CA GLU A 16 -1.47 10.53 9.76
C GLU A 16 -2.24 9.54 8.89
N VAL A 17 -3.35 8.98 9.40
CA VAL A 17 -4.18 8.04 8.62
C VAL A 17 -4.71 8.69 7.34
N ARG A 18 -5.09 9.97 7.38
CA ARG A 18 -5.54 10.71 6.18
C ARG A 18 -4.39 10.92 5.19
N ASP A 19 -3.20 11.28 5.68
CA ASP A 19 -2.01 11.46 4.84
C ASP A 19 -1.58 10.15 4.18
N GLU A 20 -1.52 9.05 4.94
CA GLU A 20 -1.24 7.71 4.45
C GLU A 20 -2.24 7.29 3.37
N ARG A 21 -3.53 7.53 3.60
CA ARG A 21 -4.57 7.22 2.62
C ARG A 21 -4.42 8.05 1.34
N ALA A 22 -4.05 9.33 1.46
CA ALA A 22 -3.79 10.18 0.29
C ALA A 22 -2.58 9.68 -0.52
N LYS A 23 -1.52 9.20 0.15
CA LYS A 23 -0.37 8.58 -0.52
C LYS A 23 -0.77 7.30 -1.24
N LEU A 24 -1.52 6.41 -0.58
CA LEU A 24 -2.01 5.17 -1.19
C LEU A 24 -2.95 5.44 -2.37
N LEU A 25 -3.75 6.50 -2.34
CA LEU A 25 -4.58 6.90 -3.47
C LEU A 25 -3.73 7.31 -4.69
N ARG A 26 -2.65 8.07 -4.50
CA ARG A 26 -1.73 8.43 -5.60
C ARG A 26 -1.05 7.18 -6.20
N LEU A 27 -0.66 6.24 -5.34
CA LEU A 27 -0.11 4.97 -5.80
C LEU A 27 -1.14 4.15 -6.58
N HIS A 28 -2.38 4.08 -6.10
CA HIS A 28 -3.48 3.43 -6.80
C HIS A 28 -3.68 4.03 -8.19
N GLU A 29 -3.79 5.35 -8.32
CA GLU A 29 -3.93 6.04 -9.62
C GLU A 29 -2.78 5.70 -10.58
N SER A 30 -1.54 5.65 -10.08
CA SER A 30 -0.37 5.28 -10.89
C SER A 30 -0.40 3.81 -11.33
N LEU A 31 -0.86 2.89 -10.47
CA LEU A 31 -1.03 1.47 -10.80
C LEU A 31 -2.14 1.27 -11.85
N THR A 32 -3.27 1.97 -11.70
CA THR A 32 -4.36 1.97 -12.69
C THR A 32 -3.85 2.44 -14.05
N GLY A 33 -3.00 3.47 -14.09
CA GLY A 33 -2.37 3.95 -15.33
C GLY A 33 -1.49 2.90 -16.01
N LEU A 34 -0.96 1.93 -15.27
CA LEU A 34 -0.18 0.80 -15.79
C LEU A 34 -1.05 -0.43 -16.12
N GLY A 35 -2.38 -0.34 -15.92
CA GLY A 35 -3.28 -1.48 -16.09
C GLY A 35 -3.19 -2.50 -14.95
N VAL A 36 -2.62 -2.13 -13.81
CA VAL A 36 -2.58 -2.99 -12.61
C VAL A 36 -3.81 -2.73 -11.76
N ASP A 37 -4.55 -3.80 -11.47
CA ASP A 37 -5.73 -3.77 -10.61
C ASP A 37 -5.35 -3.65 -9.14
N ALA A 38 -5.92 -2.67 -8.45
CA ALA A 38 -5.66 -2.40 -7.05
C ALA A 38 -6.89 -1.81 -6.34
N GLU A 39 -7.09 -2.16 -5.08
CA GLU A 39 -8.24 -1.72 -4.27
C GLU A 39 -7.76 -1.01 -3.00
N LEU A 40 -8.17 0.24 -2.81
CA LEU A 40 -7.92 0.97 -1.56
C LEU A 40 -8.92 0.51 -0.50
N ARG A 41 -8.43 0.04 0.64
CA ARG A 41 -9.29 -0.45 1.72
C ARG A 41 -9.98 0.69 2.47
N GLU A 42 -11.22 0.44 2.89
CA GLU A 42 -12.02 1.42 3.65
C GLU A 42 -11.72 1.37 5.15
N GLN A 43 -11.45 0.17 5.67
CA GLN A 43 -11.31 -0.07 7.11
C GLN A 43 -9.91 0.24 7.65
N MET A 44 -8.91 0.36 6.78
CA MET A 44 -7.52 0.66 7.15
C MET A 44 -6.77 1.32 5.98
N PRO A 45 -5.72 2.12 6.26
CA PRO A 45 -4.88 2.73 5.22
C PRO A 45 -3.98 1.66 4.57
N ALA A 46 -4.57 0.89 3.66
CA ALA A 46 -3.88 -0.15 2.93
C ALA A 46 -4.41 -0.24 1.49
N LEU A 47 -3.52 -0.64 0.59
CA LEU A 47 -3.85 -0.91 -0.81
C LEU A 47 -3.65 -2.40 -1.09
N LEU A 48 -4.67 -3.02 -1.66
CA LEU A 48 -4.64 -4.42 -2.07
C LEU A 48 -4.34 -4.46 -3.56
N VAL A 49 -3.17 -4.97 -3.97
CA VAL A 49 -2.78 -5.05 -5.37
C VAL A 49 -3.02 -6.47 -5.87
N HIS A 50 -3.86 -6.62 -6.89
CA HIS A 50 -4.21 -7.91 -7.46
C HIS A 50 -3.11 -8.40 -8.40
N ARG A 51 -2.85 -9.71 -8.36
CA ARG A 51 -1.93 -10.35 -9.30
C ARG A 51 -2.68 -10.73 -10.58
N PRO A 52 -2.07 -10.57 -11.76
CA PRO A 52 -2.70 -10.97 -13.02
C PRO A 52 -2.85 -12.50 -13.15
N ASP A 53 -1.98 -13.27 -12.48
CA ASP A 53 -1.98 -14.74 -12.46
C ASP A 53 -2.46 -15.30 -11.10
N VAL A 54 -2.43 -16.63 -10.96
CA VAL A 54 -2.76 -17.34 -9.70
C VAL A 54 -1.87 -16.84 -8.56
N GLY A 55 -2.47 -16.28 -7.52
CA GLY A 55 -1.77 -15.87 -6.31
C GLY A 55 -2.64 -15.05 -5.38
N LEU A 56 -2.23 -14.96 -4.11
CA LEU A 56 -2.89 -14.06 -3.17
C LEU A 56 -2.58 -12.61 -3.54
N PRO A 57 -3.56 -11.69 -3.41
CA PRO A 57 -3.32 -10.28 -3.59
C PRO A 57 -2.28 -9.76 -2.60
N LEU A 58 -1.54 -8.74 -3.01
CA LEU A 58 -0.45 -8.16 -2.26
C LEU A 58 -0.94 -6.97 -1.44
N TRP A 59 -0.65 -7.00 -0.14
CA TRP A 59 -0.90 -5.87 0.74
C TRP A 59 0.24 -4.85 0.65
N VAL A 60 -0.13 -3.59 0.41
CA VAL A 60 0.78 -2.44 0.40
C VAL A 60 0.31 -1.45 1.46
N PHE A 61 1.25 -1.02 2.29
CA PHE A 61 1.02 -0.04 3.36
C PHE A 61 1.96 1.14 3.18
N VAL A 62 1.59 2.29 3.75
CA VAL A 62 2.53 3.37 4.03
C VAL A 62 3.11 3.13 5.42
N GLY A 63 4.44 3.08 5.52
CA GLY A 63 5.14 2.77 6.76
C GLY A 63 6.32 3.71 7.02
N TYR A 64 7.07 3.40 8.08
CA TYR A 64 8.29 4.13 8.47
C TYR A 64 8.08 5.64 8.61
N GLY A 65 7.10 6.02 9.44
CA GLY A 65 6.73 7.44 9.64
C GLY A 65 6.20 8.11 8.38
N GLY A 66 5.57 7.34 7.48
CA GLY A 66 4.98 7.88 6.26
C GLY A 66 5.93 8.01 5.08
N ALA A 67 7.18 7.53 5.17
CA ALA A 67 8.22 7.78 4.17
C ALA A 67 8.29 6.73 3.05
N TYR A 68 7.73 5.53 3.25
CA TYR A 68 7.83 4.43 2.28
C TYR A 68 6.48 3.75 2.05
N TYR A 69 6.23 3.37 0.79
CA TYR A 69 5.33 2.25 0.49
C TYR A 69 6.07 0.95 0.80
N SER A 70 5.42 0.00 1.44
CA SER A 70 6.02 -1.28 1.84
C SER A 70 5.07 -2.44 1.63
N TRP A 71 5.61 -3.59 1.22
CA TRP A 71 4.86 -4.82 0.98
C TRP A 71 5.71 -6.04 1.35
N GLN A 72 5.09 -7.22 1.32
CA GLN A 72 5.70 -8.50 1.71
C GLN A 72 6.42 -8.38 3.07
N SER A 73 5.63 -8.19 4.13
CA SER A 73 6.14 -8.04 5.50
C SER A 73 7.21 -6.94 5.67
N ALA A 74 7.15 -5.90 4.83
CA ALA A 74 8.07 -4.76 4.79
C ALA A 74 9.52 -5.08 4.37
N GLU A 75 9.82 -6.28 3.86
CA GLU A 75 11.14 -6.58 3.28
C GLU A 75 11.35 -5.85 1.95
N LYS A 76 10.25 -5.52 1.26
CA LYS A 76 10.25 -4.68 0.06
C LYS A 76 9.65 -3.31 0.37
N ARG A 77 10.28 -2.26 -0.16
CA ARG A 77 9.89 -0.87 0.05
C ARG A 77 10.30 0.04 -1.09
N HIS A 78 9.54 1.12 -1.27
CA HIS A 78 9.84 2.19 -2.22
C HIS A 78 9.50 3.55 -1.60
N PRO A 79 10.34 4.60 -1.75
CA PRO A 79 10.03 5.94 -1.23
C PRO A 79 8.69 6.50 -1.73
N VAL A 80 7.91 7.14 -0.85
CA VAL A 80 6.60 7.73 -1.23
C VAL A 80 6.72 8.95 -2.15
N CYS A 81 7.89 9.58 -2.21
CA CYS A 81 8.17 10.70 -3.10
C CYS A 81 8.36 10.27 -4.57
N ASP A 82 8.54 8.97 -4.84
CA ASP A 82 8.65 8.41 -6.19
C ASP A 82 7.50 7.42 -6.44
N VAL A 83 6.31 7.98 -6.65
CA VAL A 83 5.09 7.19 -6.92
C VAL A 83 5.19 6.39 -8.23
N PRO A 84 5.67 6.95 -9.36
CA PRO A 84 5.82 6.17 -10.59
C PRO A 84 6.80 5.01 -10.43
N GLY A 85 7.94 5.23 -9.77
CA GLY A 85 8.91 4.16 -9.47
C GLY A 85 8.32 3.07 -8.57
N ALA A 86 7.54 3.46 -7.55
CA ALA A 86 6.85 2.50 -6.69
C ALA A 86 5.82 1.64 -7.45
N ALA A 87 5.06 2.25 -8.37
CA ALA A 87 4.08 1.53 -9.19
C ALA A 87 4.76 0.53 -10.14
N LEU A 88 5.87 0.92 -10.78
CA LEU A 88 6.66 0.03 -11.62
C LEU A 88 7.25 -1.13 -10.82
N ALA A 89 7.86 -0.85 -9.66
CA ALA A 89 8.42 -1.89 -8.80
C ALA A 89 7.37 -2.91 -8.33
N LEU A 90 6.15 -2.45 -8.04
CA LEU A 90 5.04 -3.34 -7.70
C LEU A 90 4.58 -4.16 -8.92
N ALA A 91 4.45 -3.54 -10.09
CA ALA A 91 4.05 -4.23 -11.32
C ALA A 91 5.05 -5.34 -11.71
N ASP A 92 6.35 -5.06 -11.62
CA ASP A 92 7.39 -6.07 -11.85
C ASP A 92 7.33 -7.20 -10.80
N TYR A 93 7.13 -6.83 -9.53
CA TYR A 93 7.04 -7.80 -8.44
C TYR A 93 5.84 -8.76 -8.59
N ILE A 94 4.65 -8.26 -8.94
CA ILE A 94 3.45 -9.11 -9.07
C ILE A 94 3.45 -9.99 -10.32
N THR A 95 4.19 -9.59 -11.36
CA THR A 95 4.35 -10.38 -12.61
C THR A 95 5.52 -11.35 -12.55
N GLY A 96 6.25 -11.40 -11.43
CA GLY A 96 7.39 -12.31 -11.25
C GLY A 96 8.63 -11.93 -12.06
N ARG A 97 8.67 -10.73 -12.65
CA ARG A 97 9.88 -10.18 -13.27
C ARG A 97 10.83 -9.74 -12.15
N THR A 98 11.65 -10.66 -11.69
CA THR A 98 12.74 -10.34 -10.76
C THR A 98 14.03 -10.23 -11.56
N PHE A 99 14.75 -9.11 -11.41
CA PHE A 99 16.14 -8.97 -11.82
C PHE A 99 17.05 -9.44 -10.67
#